data_AF-A0A4V3XJT4-F1
#
_entry.id   AF-A0A4V3XJT4-F1
#
_cell.length_a   1.000
_cell.length_b   1.000
_cell.length_c   1.000
_cell.angle_alpha   90.00
_cell.angle_beta   90.00
_cell.angle_gamma   90.00
#
_symmetry.space_group_name_H-M   'P 1'
#
loop_
_entity.id
_entity.type
_entity.pdbx_description
1 polymer ?
#
loop_
_entity_poly.entity_id
_entity_poly.type
_entity_poly.pdbx_seq_one_letter_code
_entity_poly.pdbx_strand_id
1 'polypeptide(L)' 'MADHKHGEMDIRDQEKTFEGFMNFTQWSIIAILLFLIFLAVFAT' A
#
# COMPACT_ATOMS: atom_id res chain seq x y z
N MET A 1 21.06 9.62 -28.08
CA MET A 1 19.94 9.16 -27.23
C MET A 1 20.52 8.03 -26.42
N ALA A 2 20.54 8.12 -25.09
CA ALA A 2 21.18 7.09 -24.28
C ALA A 2 20.53 5.73 -24.59
N ASP A 3 21.33 4.76 -25.04
CA ASP A 3 20.85 3.43 -25.41
C ASP A 3 20.31 2.73 -24.15
N HIS A 4 19.03 2.92 -23.88
CA HIS A 4 18.34 2.26 -22.80
C HIS A 4 17.95 0.85 -23.25
N LYS A 5 18.58 -0.18 -22.65
CA LYS A 5 18.19 -1.57 -22.89
C LYS A 5 16.90 -1.86 -22.16
N HIS A 6 15.88 -2.25 -22.92
CA HIS A 6 14.58 -2.62 -22.39
C HIS A 6 14.71 -3.70 -21.31
N GLY A 7 14.09 -3.47 -20.15
CA GLY A 7 14.11 -4.39 -19.00
C GLY A 7 15.28 -4.19 -18.03
N GLU A 8 16.25 -3.32 -18.35
CA GLU A 8 17.37 -2.98 -17.47
C GLU A 8 17.19 -1.60 -16.80
N MET A 9 15.96 -1.09 -16.78
CA MET A 9 15.63 0.13 -16.06
C MET A 9 15.77 -0.12 -14.56
N ASP A 10 16.43 0.80 -13.88
CA ASP A 10 16.42 0.84 -12.43
C ASP A 10 14.99 1.10 -11.92
N ILE A 11 14.48 0.16 -11.10
CA ILE A 11 13.12 0.19 -10.57
C ILE A 11 13.06 0.41 -9.05
N ARG A 12 14.15 0.84 -8.41
CA ARG A 12 14.23 1.01 -6.94
C ARG A 12 13.11 1.88 -6.37
N ASP A 13 12.71 2.94 -7.07
CA ASP A 13 11.65 3.84 -6.63
C ASP A 13 10.26 3.17 -6.69
N GLN A 14 10.03 2.34 -7.71
CA GLN A 14 8.80 1.59 -7.91
C GLN A 14 8.64 0.50 -6.85
N GLU A 15 9.72 -0.24 -6.56
CA GLU A 15 9.75 -1.23 -5.49
C GLU A 15 9.43 -0.59 -4.13
N LYS A 16 10.11 0.51 -3.79
CA LYS A 16 9.85 1.25 -2.55
C LYS A 16 8.42 1.79 -2.46
N THR A 17 7.89 2.26 -3.59
CA THR A 17 6.50 2.74 -3.66
C THR A 17 5.52 1.60 -3.42
N PHE A 18 5.76 0.42 -4.01
CA PHE A 18 4.93 -0.76 -3.81
C PHE A 18 4.95 -1.24 -2.36
N GLU A 19 6.12 -1.29 -1.73
CA GLU A 19 6.25 -1.60 -0.29
C GLU A 19 5.44 -0.62 0.56
N GLY A 20 5.54 0.69 0.26
CA GLY A 20 4.74 1.72 0.90
C GLY A 20 3.23 1.51 0.73
N PHE A 21 2.80 1.18 -0.50
CA PHE A 21 1.40 0.90 -0.82
C PHE A 21 0.86 -0.32 -0.05
N MET A 22 1.63 -1.40 0.03
CA MET A 22 1.23 -2.60 0.77
C MET A 22 1.06 -2.31 2.26
N ASN A 23 2.01 -1.56 2.86
CA ASN A 23 1.92 -1.13 4.24
C ASN A 23 0.69 -0.24 4.48
N PHE A 24 0.46 0.76 3.61
CA PHE A 24 -0.73 1.62 3.69
C PHE A 24 -2.04 0.83 3.61
N THR A 25 -2.10 -0.15 2.70
CA THR A 25 -3.28 -1.00 2.51
C THR A 25 -3.53 -1.85 3.76
N GLN A 26 -2.49 -2.47 4.34
CA GLN A 26 -2.61 -3.23 5.58
C GLN A 26 -3.17 -2.38 6.72
N TRP A 27 -2.60 -1.19 6.96
CA TRP A 27 -3.06 -0.30 8.02
C TRP A 27 -4.48 0.22 7.78
N SER A 28 -4.84 0.49 6.53
CA SER A 28 -6.20 0.90 6.16
C SER A 28 -7.23 -0.17 6.47
N ILE A 29 -6.94 -1.44 6.15
CA ILE A 29 -7.82 -2.58 6.46
C ILE A 29 -7.99 -2.72 7.98
N ILE A 30 -6.89 -2.66 8.75
CA ILE A 30 -6.94 -2.72 10.22
C ILE A 30 -7.81 -1.59 10.77
N ALA A 31 -7.65 -0.35 10.30
CA ALA A 31 -8.44 0.79 10.75
C ALA A 31 -9.93 0.61 10.45
N ILE A 32 -10.28 0.13 9.25
CA ILE A 32 -11.66 -0.15 8.86
C ILE A 32 -12.27 -1.23 9.77
N LEU A 33 -11.54 -2.32 10.05
CA LEU A 33 -12.02 -3.38 10.92
C LEU A 33 -12.25 -2.88 12.35
N LEU A 34 -11.32 -2.10 12.91
CA LEU A 34 -11.50 -1.48 14.22
C LEU A 34 -12.72 -0.55 14.25
N PHE A 35 -12.93 0.23 13.20
CA PHE A 35 -14.08 1.11 13.07
C PHE A 35 -15.40 0.31 12.98
N LEU A 36 -15.44 -0.77 12.23
CA LEU A 36 -16.62 -1.65 12.15
C LEU A 36 -16.93 -2.31 13.50
N ILE A 37 -15.92 -2.78 14.23
CA ILE A 37 -16.11 -3.33 15.59
C ILE A 37 -16.64 -2.25 16.53
N PHE A 38 -16.10 -1.03 16.46
CA PHE A 38 -16.60 0.10 17.25
C PHE A 38 -18.07 0.37 16.95
N LEU A 39 -18.47 0.48 15.67
CA LEU A 39 -19.86 0.66 15.30
C LEU A 39 -20.75 -0.49 15.80
N ALA A 40 -20.30 -1.74 15.68
CA ALA A 40 -21.06 -2.89 16.16
C ALA A 40 -21.30 -2.85 17.68
N VAL A 41 -20.35 -2.34 18.47
CA VAL A 41 -20.50 -2.27 19.94
C VAL A 41 -21.29 -1.05 20.38
N PHE A 42 -21.06 0.10 19.76
CA PHE A 42 -21.56 1.40 20.26
C PHE A 42 -22.71 2.00 19.46
N ALA A 43 -22.93 1.57 18.21
CA ALA A 43 -24.02 2.04 17.35
C ALA A 43 -25.15 1.02 17.20
N THR A 44 -25.19 0.00 18.07
CA THR A 44 -26.32 -0.92 18.27
C THR A 44 -27.23 -0.39 19.37
#